data_AF-A0A328VMX4-F1
#
_entry.id   AF-A0A328VMX4-F1
#
_cell.length_a   1.000
_cell.length_b   1.000
_cell.length_c   1.000
_cell.angle_alpha   90.00
_cell.angle_beta   90.00
_cell.angle_gamma   90.00
#
_symmetry.space_group_name_H-M   'P 1'
#
loop_
_entity.id
_entity.type
_entity.pdbx_description
1 polymer ?
#
loop_
_entity_poly.entity_id
_entity_poly.type
_entity_poly.pdbx_seq_one_letter_code
_entity_poly.pdbx_strand_id
1 'polypeptide(L)'
;MLSSSNSGPIGKSVSGSNFERWDTHTAGALATQVDQLLKQYMTSTDPNVQKQAIQGIEKIMVEQLPAIPLTVNVDWDEYTTKHWTGWPDDSNPYDVGPPYQLPDAANVILHLKPAS
;
A
#
# COMPACT_ATOMS: atom_id res chain seq x y z
N MET A 1 -7.15 1.24 2.47
CA MET A 1 -7.73 2.37 3.22
C MET A 1 -9.23 2.42 2.95
N LEU A 2 -9.72 3.06 1.88
CA LEU A 2 -11.16 3.30 1.70
C LEU A 2 -12.07 2.14 1.26
N SER A 3 -11.60 0.90 1.22
CA SER A 3 -12.49 -0.23 0.92
C SER A 3 -13.36 -0.51 2.14
N SER A 4 -14.68 -0.47 2.01
CA SER A 4 -15.59 -0.65 3.16
C SER A 4 -15.46 -2.04 3.78
N SER A 5 -15.09 -3.04 2.98
CA SER A 5 -14.81 -4.41 3.41
C SER A 5 -13.65 -4.54 4.40
N ASN A 6 -12.77 -3.53 4.46
CA ASN A 6 -11.64 -3.50 5.37
C ASN A 6 -11.95 -2.76 6.67
N SER A 7 -13.15 -2.18 6.82
CA SER A 7 -13.61 -1.56 8.07
C SER A 7 -13.98 -2.64 9.12
N GLY A 8 -14.31 -2.21 10.34
CA GLY A 8 -14.76 -3.10 11.41
C GLY A 8 -15.70 -2.41 12.40
N PRO A 9 -16.42 -3.18 13.24
CA PRO A 9 -17.38 -2.62 14.20
C PRO A 9 -16.75 -1.65 15.21
N ILE A 10 -17.53 -0.66 15.65
CA ILE A 10 -17.11 0.28 16.70
C ILE A 10 -16.68 -0.49 17.97
N GLY A 11 -15.53 -0.09 18.53
CA GLY A 11 -14.97 -0.73 19.72
C GLY A 11 -14.24 -2.05 19.47
N LYS A 12 -14.07 -2.46 18.20
CA LYS A 12 -13.22 -3.57 17.80
C LYS A 12 -11.98 -3.07 17.05
N SER A 13 -10.90 -3.82 17.18
CA SER A 13 -9.69 -3.57 16.39
C SER A 13 -9.98 -3.82 14.91
N VAL A 14 -9.47 -2.94 14.06
CA VAL A 14 -9.42 -3.15 12.60
C VAL A 14 -8.05 -3.72 12.27
N SER A 15 -8.00 -4.79 11.47
CA SER A 15 -6.76 -5.45 11.06
C SER A 15 -6.41 -5.05 9.61
N GLY A 16 -5.14 -4.75 9.34
CA GLY A 16 -4.66 -4.40 8.01
C GLY A 16 -4.80 -2.90 7.69
N SER A 17 -5.90 -2.49 7.07
CA SER A 17 -6.11 -1.11 6.59
C SER A 17 -7.49 -0.57 7.01
N ASN A 18 -7.83 0.67 6.65
CA ASN A 18 -9.11 1.32 6.98
C ASN A 18 -9.27 1.65 8.48
N PHE A 19 -8.22 2.23 9.08
CA PHE A 19 -8.23 2.64 10.49
C PHE A 19 -9.13 3.86 10.73
N GLU A 20 -9.54 4.56 9.70
CA GLU A 20 -10.53 5.64 9.73
C GLU A 20 -11.97 5.11 9.77
N ARG A 21 -12.17 3.81 9.54
CA ARG A 21 -13.48 3.11 9.53
C ARG A 21 -14.41 3.65 8.47
N TRP A 22 -13.88 3.94 7.29
CA TRP A 22 -14.63 4.34 6.11
C TRP A 22 -15.54 3.19 5.66
N ASP A 23 -16.85 3.33 5.91
CA ASP A 23 -17.88 2.37 5.54
C ASP A 23 -19.26 3.04 5.42
N THR A 24 -20.32 2.25 5.26
CA THR A 24 -21.68 2.79 5.10
C THR A 24 -22.24 3.46 6.36
N HIS A 25 -21.69 3.19 7.55
CA HIS A 25 -22.08 3.87 8.79
C HIS A 25 -21.39 5.24 8.92
N THR A 26 -20.14 5.36 8.46
CA THR A 26 -19.35 6.60 8.61
C THR A 26 -19.40 7.51 7.38
N ALA A 27 -19.56 6.96 6.17
CA ALA A 27 -19.52 7.68 4.91
C ALA A 27 -20.71 7.38 3.97
N GLY A 28 -21.63 6.50 4.39
CA GLY A 28 -22.89 6.26 3.69
C GLY A 28 -22.71 5.85 2.22
N ALA A 29 -23.40 6.54 1.31
CA ALA A 29 -23.36 6.26 -0.11
C ALA A 29 -21.97 6.48 -0.74
N LEU A 30 -21.13 7.33 -0.15
CA LEU A 30 -19.77 7.56 -0.64
C LEU A 30 -18.89 6.31 -0.44
N ALA A 31 -19.10 5.54 0.63
CA ALA A 31 -18.41 4.26 0.79
C ALA A 31 -18.79 3.28 -0.31
N THR A 32 -20.09 3.16 -0.61
CA THR A 32 -20.57 2.32 -1.72
C THR A 32 -20.01 2.77 -3.07
N GLN A 33 -19.93 4.09 -3.30
CA GLN A 33 -19.35 4.64 -4.52
C GLN A 33 -17.85 4.31 -4.64
N VAL A 34 -17.08 4.43 -3.56
CA VAL A 34 -15.66 4.04 -3.55
C VAL A 34 -15.49 2.56 -3.84
N ASP A 35 -16.30 1.68 -3.23
CA ASP A 35 -16.23 0.23 -3.50
C ASP A 35 -16.51 -0.09 -4.98
N GLN A 36 -17.45 0.63 -5.61
CA GLN A 36 -17.73 0.49 -7.04
C GLN A 36 -16.54 0.93 -7.91
N LEU A 37 -15.90 2.07 -7.58
CA LEU A 37 -14.73 2.57 -8.28
C LEU A 37 -13.52 1.64 -8.11
N LEU A 38 -13.29 1.13 -6.89
CA LEU A 38 -12.26 0.13 -6.62
C LEU A 38 -12.49 -1.14 -7.44
N LYS A 39 -13.75 -1.62 -7.50
CA LYS A 39 -14.10 -2.76 -8.34
C LYS A 39 -13.82 -2.49 -9.82
N GLN A 40 -14.25 -1.33 -10.35
CA GLN A 40 -13.98 -0.92 -11.73
C GLN A 40 -12.49 -0.93 -12.06
N TYR A 41 -11.65 -0.40 -11.15
CA TYR A 41 -10.20 -0.42 -11.28
C TYR A 41 -9.65 -1.85 -11.35
N MET A 42 -10.03 -2.69 -10.38
CA MET A 42 -9.51 -4.06 -10.25
C MET A 42 -9.93 -5.00 -11.39
N THR A 43 -11.09 -4.78 -12.00
CA THR A 43 -11.62 -5.68 -13.04
C THR A 43 -11.33 -5.22 -14.47
N SER A 44 -10.66 -4.08 -14.66
CA SER A 44 -10.32 -3.55 -15.98
C SER A 44 -8.82 -3.68 -16.26
N THR A 45 -8.48 -3.97 -17.53
CA THR A 45 -7.13 -3.90 -18.07
C THR A 45 -6.91 -2.66 -18.95
N ASP A 46 -7.95 -1.87 -19.19
CA ASP A 46 -7.83 -0.59 -19.92
C ASP A 46 -7.31 0.51 -18.98
N PRO A 47 -6.14 1.10 -19.26
CA PRO A 47 -5.56 2.17 -18.44
C PRO A 47 -6.45 3.41 -18.31
N ASN A 48 -7.26 3.73 -19.31
CA ASN A 48 -8.17 4.89 -19.24
C ASN A 48 -9.31 4.63 -18.24
N VAL A 49 -9.87 3.42 -18.24
CA VAL A 49 -10.91 3.02 -17.29
C VAL A 49 -10.36 2.98 -15.86
N GLN A 50 -9.14 2.48 -15.68
CA GLN A 50 -8.43 2.49 -14.40
C GLN A 50 -8.18 3.93 -13.91
N LYS A 51 -7.72 4.81 -14.80
CA LYS A 51 -7.47 6.22 -14.47
C LYS A 51 -8.75 6.95 -14.06
N GLN A 52 -9.86 6.74 -14.77
CA GLN A 52 -11.15 7.33 -14.41
C GLN A 52 -11.62 6.86 -13.02
N ALA A 53 -11.44 5.58 -12.70
CA ALA A 53 -11.78 5.04 -11.38
C ALA A 53 -10.94 5.70 -10.28
N ILE A 54 -9.61 5.79 -10.47
CA ILE A 54 -8.70 6.49 -9.53
C ILE A 54 -9.11 7.95 -9.35
N GLN A 55 -9.38 8.68 -10.43
CA GLN A 55 -9.80 10.08 -10.37
C GLN A 55 -11.08 10.28 -9.55
N GLY A 56 -12.02 9.35 -9.63
CA GLY A 56 -13.22 9.36 -8.79
C GLY A 56 -12.90 9.18 -7.30
N ILE A 57 -11.99 8.25 -6.98
CA ILE A 57 -11.54 8.00 -5.60
C ILE A 57 -10.76 9.21 -5.07
N GLU A 58 -9.85 9.78 -5.87
CA GLU A 58 -9.08 10.98 -5.53
C GLU A 58 -10.00 12.16 -5.22
N LYS A 59 -11.05 12.37 -6.02
CA LYS A 59 -12.05 13.42 -5.76
C LYS A 59 -12.70 13.25 -4.37
N ILE A 60 -13.13 12.05 -4.04
CA ILE A 60 -13.73 11.76 -2.72
C ILE A 60 -12.70 11.97 -1.59
N MET A 61 -11.45 11.53 -1.79
CA MET A 61 -10.37 11.75 -0.82
C MET A 61 -10.15 13.23 -0.51
N VAL A 62 -10.08 14.10 -1.53
CA VAL A 62 -9.83 15.54 -1.32
C VAL A 62 -11.04 16.28 -0.77
N GLU A 63 -12.26 15.85 -1.10
CA GLU A 63 -13.49 16.49 -0.62
C GLU A 63 -13.87 16.07 0.80
N GLN A 64 -13.58 14.82 1.18
CA GLN A 64 -14.01 14.27 2.48
C GLN A 64 -12.88 14.15 3.50
N LEU A 65 -11.62 14.18 3.06
CA LEU A 65 -10.42 14.08 3.90
C LEU A 65 -10.50 12.94 4.95
N PRO A 66 -10.82 11.70 4.56
CA PRO A 66 -10.98 10.59 5.51
C PRO A 66 -9.67 10.22 6.23
N ALA A 67 -8.53 10.59 5.65
CA ALA A 67 -7.23 10.63 6.30
C ALA A 67 -6.49 11.89 5.83
N ILE A 68 -5.61 12.43 6.68
CA ILE A 68 -4.81 13.61 6.36
C ILE A 68 -3.38 13.13 6.07
N PRO A 69 -2.93 13.13 4.80
CA PRO A 69 -1.56 12.76 4.47
C PRO A 69 -0.60 13.83 5.02
N LEU A 70 0.45 13.40 5.72
CA LEU A 70 1.45 14.30 6.34
C LEU A 70 2.80 14.21 5.67
N THR A 71 3.25 13.00 5.35
CA THR A 71 4.57 12.73 4.77
C THR A 71 4.48 11.65 3.71
N VAL A 72 5.44 11.68 2.78
CA VAL A 72 5.82 10.50 2.00
C VAL A 72 6.96 9.86 2.79
N ASN A 73 6.78 8.63 3.24
CA ASN A 73 7.82 7.93 3.98
C ASN A 73 8.85 7.31 3.02
N VAL A 74 10.02 6.98 3.54
CA VAL A 74 11.07 6.28 2.79
C VAL A 74 11.08 4.80 3.13
N ASP A 75 11.63 4.01 2.23
CA ASP A 75 12.04 2.65 2.52
C ASP A 75 13.36 2.69 3.29
N TRP A 76 13.32 2.27 4.56
CA TRP A 76 14.49 2.24 5.43
C TRP A 76 15.27 0.96 5.17
N ASP A 77 16.44 1.11 4.54
CA ASP A 77 17.31 0.02 4.13
C ASP A 77 18.76 0.32 4.51
N GLU A 78 19.23 -0.31 5.59
CA GLU A 78 20.62 -0.24 6.01
C GLU A 78 21.25 -1.63 6.03
N TYR A 79 22.42 -1.75 5.44
CA TYR A 79 23.19 -3.00 5.43
C TYR A 79 24.67 -2.78 5.71
N THR A 80 25.35 -3.87 6.06
CA THR A 80 26.81 -3.90 6.24
C THR A 80 27.44 -4.90 5.31
N THR A 81 28.58 -4.52 4.73
CA THR A 81 29.39 -5.38 3.88
C THR A 81 30.47 -6.16 4.64
N LYS A 82 30.52 -6.03 5.97
CA LYS A 82 31.56 -6.67 6.79
C LYS A 82 31.55 -8.19 6.70
N HIS A 83 30.37 -8.80 6.61
CA HIS A 83 30.20 -10.25 6.58
C HIS A 83 29.39 -10.76 5.39
N TRP A 84 28.70 -9.86 4.67
CA TRP A 84 27.78 -10.22 3.60
C TRP A 84 27.88 -9.23 2.44
N THR A 85 27.86 -9.72 1.22
CA THR A 85 27.83 -8.92 -0.01
C THR A 85 26.65 -9.35 -0.88
N GLY A 86 26.36 -8.58 -1.93
CA GLY A 86 25.26 -8.88 -2.85
C GLY A 86 23.91 -8.26 -2.46
N TRP A 87 23.90 -7.28 -1.54
CA TRP A 87 22.73 -6.47 -1.21
C TRP A 87 22.17 -5.74 -2.44
N PRO A 88 20.85 -5.49 -2.51
CA PRO A 88 20.30 -4.62 -3.54
C PRO A 88 20.73 -3.18 -3.29
N ASP A 89 21.04 -2.46 -4.37
CA ASP A 89 21.36 -1.04 -4.34
C ASP A 89 21.01 -0.40 -5.70
N ASP A 90 21.23 0.90 -5.84
CA ASP A 90 20.95 1.63 -7.09
C ASP A 90 21.66 1.06 -8.33
N SER A 91 22.80 0.38 -8.15
CA SER A 91 23.56 -0.25 -9.23
C SER A 91 23.13 -1.69 -9.54
N ASN A 92 22.49 -2.35 -8.57
CA ASN A 92 21.95 -3.70 -8.68
C ASN A 92 20.56 -3.80 -8.02
N PRO A 93 19.52 -3.14 -8.58
CA PRO A 93 18.20 -3.03 -7.95
C PRO A 93 17.33 -4.26 -8.25
N TYR A 94 17.81 -5.44 -7.87
CA TYR A 94 17.10 -6.70 -8.15
C TYR A 94 15.89 -6.92 -7.23
N ASP A 95 15.82 -6.22 -6.09
CA ASP A 95 14.68 -6.26 -5.17
C ASP A 95 14.64 -5.04 -4.22
N VAL A 96 13.55 -4.93 -3.44
CA VAL A 96 13.38 -3.95 -2.37
C VAL A 96 14.14 -4.43 -1.13
N GLY A 97 15.12 -3.64 -0.67
CA GLY A 97 16.06 -4.04 0.39
C GLY A 97 15.54 -4.10 1.84
N PRO A 98 14.57 -3.25 2.29
CA PRO A 98 14.11 -3.27 3.67
C PRO A 98 13.68 -4.66 4.18
N PRO A 99 14.13 -5.06 5.38
CA PRO A 99 13.93 -6.42 5.89
C PRO A 99 12.49 -6.75 6.30
N TYR A 100 11.62 -5.74 6.35
CA TYR A 100 10.19 -5.89 6.67
C TYR A 100 9.31 -6.11 5.43
N GLN A 101 9.87 -5.93 4.23
CA GLN A 101 9.14 -6.08 2.98
C GLN A 101 9.08 -7.57 2.59
N LEU A 102 7.90 -8.17 2.61
CA LEU A 102 7.71 -9.56 2.20
C LEU A 102 6.91 -9.63 0.89
N PRO A 103 7.26 -10.52 -0.05
CA PRO A 103 8.26 -11.59 0.07
C PRO A 103 9.72 -11.18 -0.20
N ASP A 104 9.95 -9.95 -0.63
CA ASP A 104 11.21 -9.40 -1.14
C ASP A 104 12.42 -9.67 -0.22
N ALA A 105 12.27 -9.49 1.09
CA ALA A 105 13.31 -9.78 2.08
C ALA A 105 13.83 -11.22 2.01
N ALA A 106 12.98 -12.19 1.68
CA ALA A 106 13.42 -13.58 1.47
C ALA A 106 14.30 -13.70 0.22
N ASN A 107 13.93 -13.03 -0.86
CA ASN A 107 14.71 -13.02 -2.09
C ASN A 107 16.04 -12.28 -1.91
N VAL A 108 16.07 -11.17 -1.15
CA VAL A 108 17.31 -10.48 -0.75
C VAL A 108 18.26 -11.44 -0.05
N ILE A 109 17.79 -12.15 0.99
CA ILE A 109 18.59 -13.12 1.74
C ILE A 109 19.17 -14.21 0.83
N LEU A 110 18.40 -14.70 -0.16
CA LEU A 110 18.85 -15.72 -1.11
C LEU A 110 19.94 -15.25 -2.08
N HIS A 111 20.10 -13.93 -2.25
CA HIS A 111 21.12 -13.33 -3.10
C HIS A 111 22.41 -12.98 -2.34
N LEU A 112 22.38 -12.95 -1.00
CA LEU A 112 23.54 -12.62 -0.19
C LEU A 112 24.61 -13.71 -0.24
N LYS A 113 25.87 -13.28 -0.18
CA LYS A 113 27.05 -14.16 -0.13
C LYS A 113 27.98 -13.73 1.00
N PRO A 114 28.65 -14.67 1.69
CA PRO A 114 29.65 -14.30 2.70
C PRO A 114 30.70 -13.36 2.12
N ALA A 115 31.05 -12.31 2.86
CA ALA A 115 32.23 -11.50 2.56
C ALA A 115 33.48 -12.38 2.73
N SER A 116 34.41 -12.28 1.78
CA SER A 116 35.69 -13.02 1.81
C SER A 116 36.65 -12.49 2.87
#